data_AF-A0A3D5C2Q3-F1
#
_entry.id   AF-A0A3D5C2Q3-F1
#
_cell.length_a   1.000
_cell.length_b   1.000
_cell.length_c   1.000
_cell.angle_alpha   90.00
_cell.angle_beta   90.00
_cell.angle_gamma   90.00
#
_symmetry.space_group_name_H-M   'P 1'
#
loop_
_entity.id
_entity.type
_entity.pdbx_description
1 polymer ?
#
loop_
_entity_poly.entity_id
_entity_poly.type
_entity_poly.pdbx_seq_one_letter_code
_entity_poly.pdbx_strand_id
1 'polypeptide(L)'
;MTGLGHLASDILNMPVTLGKPQALWGLDDDLRAPEFSTGIGLVQTAFHDENLYGFHTARAQQKGALGRIGSLLRSVITPSTR
;
A
#
# COMPACT_ATOMS: atom_id res chain seq x y z
N MET A 1 -14.58 24.83 6.54
CA MET A 1 -14.73 26.03 7.40
C MET A 1 -14.18 27.23 6.65
N THR A 2 -14.96 28.30 6.53
CA THR A 2 -14.55 29.52 5.83
C THR A 2 -13.48 30.26 6.64
N GLY A 3 -12.45 30.81 5.99
CA GLY A 3 -11.44 31.67 6.62
C GLY A 3 -10.21 30.98 7.23
N LEU A 4 -10.24 29.66 7.48
CA LEU A 4 -9.08 28.94 8.03
C LEU A 4 -7.82 29.04 7.15
N GLY A 5 -7.98 29.03 5.82
CA GLY A 5 -6.85 29.18 4.90
C GLY A 5 -6.17 30.54 4.99
N HIS A 6 -6.95 31.61 5.21
CA HIS A 6 -6.42 32.96 5.45
C HIS A 6 -5.66 33.01 6.76
N LEU A 7 -6.28 32.54 7.85
CA LEU A 7 -5.63 32.51 9.16
C LEU A 7 -4.32 31.71 9.14
N ALA A 8 -4.32 30.54 8.50
CA ALA A 8 -3.11 29.73 8.36
C ALA A 8 -2.03 30.45 7.55
N SER A 9 -2.41 31.17 6.49
CA SER A 9 -1.45 31.95 5.69
C SER A 9 -0.83 33.09 6.48
N ASP A 10 -1.64 33.79 7.30
CA ASP A 10 -1.17 34.89 8.14
C ASP A 10 -0.19 34.40 9.22
N ILE A 11 -0.50 33.26 9.87
CA ILE A 11 0.35 32.67 10.92
C ILE A 11 1.66 32.13 10.33
N LEU A 12 1.60 31.43 9.20
CA LEU A 12 2.76 30.77 8.60
C LEU A 12 3.58 31.71 7.71
N ASN A 13 3.09 32.93 7.46
CA ASN A 13 3.71 33.94 6.60
C ASN A 13 4.07 33.39 5.20
N MET A 14 3.23 32.50 4.68
CA MET A 14 3.38 31.83 3.39
C MET A 14 2.00 31.48 2.82
N PRO A 15 1.86 31.32 1.50
CA PRO A 15 0.58 30.94 0.91
C PRO A 15 0.16 29.53 1.32
N VAL A 16 -1.08 29.39 1.79
CA VAL A 16 -1.69 28.10 2.14
C VAL A 16 -2.88 27.81 1.22
N THR A 17 -3.01 26.56 0.77
CA THR A 17 -4.13 26.11 -0.07
C THR A 17 -4.79 24.88 0.53
N LEU A 18 -6.04 24.61 0.16
CA LEU A 18 -6.74 23.39 0.56
C LEU A 18 -6.29 22.23 -0.33
N GLY A 19 -5.68 21.22 0.30
CA GLY A 19 -5.38 19.95 -0.37
C GLY A 19 -6.67 19.24 -0.78
N LYS A 20 -6.80 18.96 -2.07
CA LYS A 20 -7.93 18.19 -2.63
C LYS A 20 -7.38 17.07 -3.49
N PRO A 21 -7.96 15.86 -3.45
CA PRO A 21 -7.49 14.75 -4.26
C PRO A 21 -7.70 15.08 -5.76
N GLN A 22 -6.68 14.78 -6.56
CA GLN A 22 -6.62 15.09 -8.00
C GLN A 22 -6.77 13.82 -8.85
N ALA A 23 -6.98 13.98 -10.15
CA ALA A 23 -6.96 12.89 -11.14
C ALA A 23 -7.98 11.75 -10.88
N LEU A 24 -9.15 12.10 -10.34
CA LEU A 24 -10.27 11.19 -10.14
C LEU A 24 -11.20 11.24 -11.36
N TRP A 25 -10.86 10.49 -12.40
CA TRP A 25 -11.74 10.30 -13.54
C TRP A 25 -12.67 9.10 -13.30
N GLY A 26 -13.96 9.27 -13.56
CA GLY A 26 -14.98 8.21 -13.38
C GLY A 26 -15.39 7.96 -11.93
N LEU A 27 -14.97 8.83 -11.00
CA LEU A 27 -15.36 8.79 -9.59
C LEU A 27 -16.28 9.96 -9.27
N ASP A 28 -17.13 9.79 -8.26
CA ASP A 28 -18.07 10.82 -7.81
C ASP A 28 -17.36 12.14 -7.46
N ASP A 29 -17.95 13.28 -7.85
CA ASP A 29 -17.39 14.61 -7.61
C ASP A 29 -17.33 14.96 -6.12
N ASP A 30 -18.21 14.38 -5.29
CA ASP A 30 -18.21 14.56 -3.83
C ASP A 30 -16.90 14.07 -3.19
N LEU A 31 -16.22 13.11 -3.84
CA LEU A 31 -14.95 12.58 -3.37
C LEU A 31 -13.76 13.51 -3.60
N ARG A 32 -13.98 14.69 -4.21
CA ARG A 32 -12.98 15.77 -4.35
C ARG A 32 -12.86 16.66 -3.12
N ALA A 33 -13.57 16.32 -2.05
CA ALA A 33 -13.48 17.02 -0.78
C ALA A 33 -12.21 16.62 0.01
N PRO A 34 -11.59 17.54 0.77
CA PRO A 34 -10.33 17.32 1.48
C PRO A 34 -10.34 16.11 2.43
N GLU A 35 -11.47 15.81 3.05
CA GLU A 35 -11.69 14.70 3.97
C GLU A 35 -11.41 13.32 3.36
N PHE A 36 -11.51 13.17 2.03
CA PHE A 36 -11.27 11.91 1.33
C PHE A 36 -9.82 11.74 0.86
N SER A 37 -8.95 12.74 1.04
CA SER A 37 -7.59 12.77 0.48
C SER A 37 -6.74 11.56 0.91
N THR A 38 -6.80 11.19 2.20
CA THR A 38 -6.02 10.07 2.73
C THR A 38 -6.51 8.73 2.17
N GLY A 39 -7.83 8.50 2.18
CA GLY A 39 -8.40 7.25 1.67
C GLY A 39 -8.10 7.05 0.20
N ILE A 40 -8.25 8.10 -0.61
CA ILE A 40 -7.90 8.08 -2.03
C ILE A 40 -6.40 7.85 -2.23
N GLY A 41 -5.54 8.50 -1.44
CA GLY A 41 -4.10 8.27 -1.50
C GLY A 41 -3.73 6.81 -1.21
N LEU A 42 -4.36 6.18 -0.21
CA LEU A 42 -4.15 4.76 0.10
C LEU A 42 -4.57 3.85 -1.06
N VAL A 43 -5.72 4.14 -1.67
CA VAL A 43 -6.21 3.39 -2.84
C VAL A 43 -5.28 3.57 -4.03
N GLN A 44 -4.85 4.80 -4.32
CA GLN A 44 -3.87 5.08 -5.38
C GLN A 44 -2.55 4.35 -5.14
N THR A 45 -2.03 4.36 -3.91
CA THR A 45 -0.82 3.61 -3.54
C THR A 45 -1.00 2.11 -3.74
N ALA A 46 -2.14 1.54 -3.33
CA ALA A 46 -2.42 0.13 -3.56
C ALA A 46 -2.39 -0.23 -5.06
N PHE A 47 -3.03 0.57 -5.91
CA PHE A 47 -2.98 0.39 -7.37
C PHE A 47 -1.60 0.66 -7.99
N HIS A 48 -0.80 1.54 -7.38
CA HIS A 48 0.56 1.82 -7.84
C HIS A 48 1.51 0.66 -7.52
N ASP A 49 1.37 0.06 -6.33
CA ASP A 49 2.13 -1.11 -5.92
C ASP A 49 1.80 -2.34 -6.77
N GLU A 50 0.58 -2.50 -7.29
CA GLU A 50 0.28 -3.57 -8.25
C GLU A 50 1.10 -3.47 -9.55
N ASN A 51 1.54 -2.27 -9.93
CA ASN A 51 2.39 -2.03 -11.09
C ASN A 51 3.90 -2.06 -10.79
N LEU A 52 4.33 -1.71 -9.57
CA LEU A 52 5.76 -1.74 -9.16
C LEU A 52 6.19 -3.08 -8.54
N TYR A 53 5.25 -3.78 -7.92
CA TYR A 53 5.43 -5.06 -7.26
C TYR A 53 4.46 -6.07 -7.88
N GLY A 54 4.86 -6.63 -9.02
CA GLY A 54 4.17 -7.80 -9.55
C GLY A 54 4.02 -8.83 -8.44
N PHE A 55 2.78 -9.09 -8.01
CA PHE A 55 2.39 -10.26 -7.23
C PHE A 55 3.51 -10.80 -6.33
N HIS A 56 3.97 -10.05 -5.31
CA HIS A 56 4.73 -10.67 -4.22
C HIS A 56 3.78 -11.47 -3.34
N THR A 57 3.31 -12.58 -3.92
CA THR A 57 3.36 -13.88 -3.28
C THR A 57 2.90 -13.94 -1.82
N ALA A 58 1.67 -13.53 -1.54
CA ALA A 58 0.86 -14.23 -0.54
C ALA A 58 0.64 -15.74 -0.92
N ARG A 59 1.10 -16.16 -2.11
CA ARG A 59 1.02 -17.53 -2.64
C ARG A 59 2.33 -18.35 -2.59
N ALA A 60 3.48 -17.80 -2.21
CA ALA A 60 4.74 -18.57 -2.15
C ALA A 60 4.99 -19.28 -0.80
N GLN A 61 4.20 -19.01 0.24
CA GLN A 61 4.44 -19.59 1.56
C GLN A 61 3.93 -21.03 1.71
N GLN A 62 3.01 -21.51 0.85
CA GLN A 62 2.39 -22.83 1.04
C GLN A 62 3.21 -24.00 0.44
N LYS A 63 4.11 -23.76 -0.52
CA LYS A 63 5.00 -24.80 -1.06
C LYS A 63 6.25 -25.06 -0.22
N GLY A 64 6.61 -24.15 0.69
CA GLY A 64 7.81 -24.27 1.54
C GLY A 64 7.64 -25.17 2.77
N ALA A 65 6.43 -25.30 3.32
CA ALA A 65 6.22 -26.07 4.55
C ALA A 65 6.27 -27.59 4.34
N LEU A 66 5.67 -28.10 3.26
CA LEU A 66 5.68 -29.52 2.91
C LEU A 66 7.06 -30.01 2.45
N GLY A 67 7.84 -29.17 1.76
CA GLY A 67 9.19 -29.51 1.33
C GLY A 67 10.20 -29.65 2.48
N ARG A 68 10.03 -28.86 3.55
CA ARG A 68 10.92 -28.88 4.72
C ARG A 68 10.71 -30.10 5.61
N ILE A 69 9.50 -30.62 5.70
CA ILE A 69 9.21 -31.84 6.47
C ILE A 69 9.77 -33.07 5.73
N GLY A 70 9.67 -33.09 4.40
CA GLY A 70 10.26 -34.16 3.57
C GLY A 70 11.79 -34.22 3.62
N SER A 71 12.48 -33.08 3.75
CA SER A 71 13.95 -33.06 3.84
C SER A 71 14.47 -33.59 5.17
N LEU A 72 13.74 -33.39 6.27
CA LEU A 72 14.10 -33.90 7.59
C LEU A 72 13.88 -35.41 7.73
N LEU A 73 12.83 -35.96 7.08
CA LEU A 73 12.62 -37.41 7.03
C LEU A 73 13.68 -38.11 6.15
N ARG A 74 14.13 -37.47 5.07
CA ARG A 74 15.14 -38.01 4.17
C ARG A 74 16.53 -38.11 4.82
N SER A 75 16.87 -37.20 5.73
CA SER A 75 18.16 -37.22 6.44
C SER A 75 18.27 -38.34 7.49
N VAL A 76 17.14 -38.88 7.98
CA VAL A 76 17.14 -39.98 8.97
C VAL A 76 17.20 -41.35 8.31
N ILE A 77 16.76 -41.47 7.04
CA ILE A 77 16.65 -42.75 6.33
C ILE A 77 17.89 -43.08 5.47
N THR A 78 18.80 -42.13 5.23
CA THR A 78 19.97 -42.36 4.37
C THR A 78 21.25 -42.53 5.19
N PRO A 79 21.70 -43.77 5.52
CA PRO A 79 23.01 -43.98 6.11
C PRO A 79 24.09 -43.77 5.04
N SER A 80 25.01 -42.86 5.34
CA SER A 80 26.24 -42.60 4.60
C SER A 80 27.11 -43.87 4.52
N THR A 81 27.07 -44.60 3.41
CA THR A 81 28.09 -45.59 3.08
C THR A 81 29.22 -44.94 2.30
N ARG A 82 30.34 -44.76 3.02
CA ARG A 82 31.73 -44.57 2.60
C ARG A 82 32.06 -43.44 1.63
#